data_AF-A0A821ZVQ9-F1
#
_entry.id   AF-A0A821ZVQ9-F1
#
_cell.length_a   1.000
_cell.length_b   1.000
_cell.length_c   1.000
_cell.angle_alpha   90.00
_cell.angle_beta   90.00
_cell.angle_gamma   90.00
#
_symmetry.space_group_name_H-M   'P 1'
#
loop_
_entity.id
_entity.type
_entity.pdbx_description
1 polymer ?
#
loop_
_entity_poly.entity_id
_entity_poly.type
_entity_poly.pdbx_seq_one_letter_code
_entity_poly.pdbx_strand_id
1 'polypeptide(L)' 'CTDTDAEVTAAKDDIVINDNDSLAARLAVLISADLLLIMSDVNGLYTGPPTSEGSRLLHTFCPKQDSRLISFGARSKVGT' A
#
# COMPACT_ATOMS: atom_id res chain seq x y z
N CYS A 1 51.10 1.06 2.12
CA CYS A 1 50.16 2.19 2.12
C CYS A 1 48.78 1.61 2.29
N THR A 2 48.23 1.79 3.48
CA THR A 2 46.89 1.37 3.88
C THR A 2 45.89 2.37 3.32
N ASP A 3 44.91 1.92 2.55
CA ASP A 3 43.64 2.65 2.36
C ASP A 3 42.57 1.60 2.04
N THR A 4 42.11 0.94 3.09
CA THR A 4 40.86 0.20 3.07
C THR A 4 39.77 1.26 3.24
N ASP A 5 39.17 1.70 2.14
CA ASP A 5 37.91 2.44 2.17
C ASP A 5 36.82 1.49 2.66
N ALA A 6 36.71 1.39 3.98
CA ALA A 6 35.64 0.70 4.68
C ALA A 6 34.33 1.41 4.32
N GLU A 7 33.63 0.80 3.38
CA GLU A 7 32.22 0.98 3.04
C GLU A 7 31.41 1.48 4.25
N VAL A 8 30.77 2.63 4.06
CA VAL A 8 29.86 3.27 5.01
C VAL A 8 28.81 2.24 5.43
N THR A 9 29.02 1.64 6.60
CA THR A 9 28.05 0.76 7.25
C THR A 9 27.00 1.66 7.89
N ALA A 10 26.14 2.22 7.05
CA ALA A 10 24.85 2.69 7.50
C ALA A 10 24.07 1.43 7.89
N ALA A 11 24.06 1.13 9.18
CA ALA A 11 23.04 0.27 9.77
C ALA A 11 21.68 0.94 9.49
N LYS A 12 21.11 0.65 8.32
CA LYS A 12 19.76 1.03 7.97
C LYS A 12 18.88 0.14 8.82
N ASP A 13 18.10 0.76 9.70
CA ASP A 13 16.86 0.14 10.13
C ASP A 13 16.17 -0.34 8.85
N ASP A 14 16.05 -1.66 8.69
CA ASP A 14 15.50 -2.28 7.50
C ASP A 14 14.03 -1.89 7.40
N ILE A 15 13.76 -0.74 6.78
CA ILE A 15 12.43 -0.34 6.37
C ILE A 15 12.06 -1.32 5.27
N VAL A 16 11.37 -2.40 5.64
CA VAL A 16 10.82 -3.36 4.68
C VAL A 16 9.73 -2.64 3.88
N ILE A 17 10.10 -2.07 2.75
CA ILE A 17 9.19 -1.51 1.76
C ILE A 17 8.69 -2.68 0.92
N ASN A 18 7.45 -3.09 1.17
CA ASN A 18 6.83 -4.26 0.55
C ASN A 18 5.96 -3.90 -0.67
N ASP A 19 5.57 -2.63 -0.79
CA ASP A 19 4.71 -2.11 -1.87
C ASP A 19 4.80 -0.57 -1.91
N ASN A 20 4.64 0.02 -3.09
CA ASN A 20 4.65 1.48 -3.31
C ASN A 20 3.49 2.18 -2.60
N ASP A 21 2.34 1.53 -2.47
CA ASP A 21 1.19 2.09 -1.75
C ASP A 21 1.51 2.32 -0.27
N SER A 22 2.19 1.36 0.36
CA SER A 22 2.61 1.44 1.76
C SER A 22 3.70 2.51 1.96
N LEU A 23 4.60 2.64 0.99
CA LEU A 23 5.62 3.69 0.99
C LEU A 23 4.98 5.08 0.84
N ALA A 24 4.08 5.25 -0.12
CA ALA A 24 3.38 6.50 -0.37
C ALA A 24 2.52 6.93 0.83
N ALA A 25 1.83 5.98 1.48
CA ALA A 25 1.08 6.24 2.71
C ALA A 25 1.98 6.73 3.85
N ARG A 26 3.14 6.10 4.06
CA ARG A 26 4.11 6.54 5.07
C ARG A 26 4.70 7.91 4.74
N LEU A 27 5.05 8.14 3.47
CA LEU A 27 5.59 9.42 3.02
C LEU A 27 4.56 10.54 3.22
N ALA A 28 3.29 10.30 2.87
CA ALA A 28 2.20 11.26 3.07
C ALA A 28 2.05 11.69 4.54
N VAL A 29 2.19 10.74 5.47
CA VAL A 29 2.20 11.04 6.92
C VAL A 29 3.42 11.87 7.30
N LEU A 30 4.61 11.54 6.79
CA LEU A 30 5.86 12.27 7.11
C LEU A 30 5.84 13.71 6.63
N ILE A 31 5.27 13.97 5.45
CA ILE A 31 5.15 15.33 4.90
C ILE A 31 3.87 16.06 5.37
N SER A 32 3.04 15.42 6.21
CA SER A 32 1.75 15.94 6.66
C SER A 32 0.82 16.33 5.50
N ALA A 33 0.69 15.46 4.49
CA ALA A 33 -0.22 15.69 3.38
C ALA A 33 -1.70 15.56 3.81
N ASP A 34 -2.56 16.43 3.28
CA ASP A 34 -4.00 16.38 3.54
C ASP A 34 -4.71 15.22 2.80
N LEU A 35 -4.17 14.83 1.64
CA LEU A 35 -4.75 13.80 0.78
C LEU A 35 -3.68 13.00 0.04
N LEU A 36 -3.85 11.68 0.00
CA LEU A 36 -3.09 10.76 -0.84
C LEU A 36 -4.00 10.24 -1.96
N LEU A 37 -3.60 10.47 -3.21
CA LEU A 37 -4.28 9.93 -4.39
C LEU A 37 -3.47 8.75 -4.94
N ILE A 38 -4.09 7.57 -4.99
CA ILE A 38 -3.51 6.36 -5.58
C ILE A 38 -4.20 6.13 -6.93
N MET A 39 -3.42 5.99 -8.00
CA MET A 39 -3.93 5.66 -9.33
C MET A 39 -3.80 4.17 -9.58
N SER A 40 -4.87 3.53 -10.01
CA SER A 40 -4.91 2.11 -10.33
C SER A 40 -5.53 1.89 -11.71
N ASP A 41 -5.20 0.76 -12.33
CA ASP A 41 -5.81 0.26 -13.56
C ASP A 41 -7.20 -0.35 -13.33
N VAL A 42 -7.61 -0.52 -12.08
CA VAL A 42 -8.99 -0.86 -11.70
C VAL A 42 -9.80 0.38 -11.32
N ASN A 43 -11.11 0.33 -11.55
CA ASN A 43 -12.02 1.46 -11.30
C ASN A 43 -12.14 1.87 -9.82
N GLY A 44 -11.68 1.04 -8.88
CA GLY A 44 -11.68 1.35 -7.45
C GLY A 44 -11.86 0.12 -6.58
N LEU A 45 -12.31 0.35 -5.34
CA LEU A 45 -12.55 -0.69 -4.35
C LEU A 45 -13.92 -1.34 -4.56
N TYR A 46 -14.00 -2.67 -4.51
CA TYR A 46 -15.24 -3.43 -4.68
C TYR A 46 -15.60 -4.18 -3.40
N THR A 47 -16.89 -4.50 -3.22
CA THR A 47 -17.38 -5.32 -2.09
C THR A 47 -16.96 -6.79 -2.18
N GLY A 48 -16.47 -7.23 -3.34
CA GLY A 48 -15.96 -8.57 -3.59
C GLY A 48 -15.16 -8.61 -4.90
N PRO A 49 -14.71 -9.78 -5.36
CA PRO A 49 -14.03 -9.91 -6.65
C PRO A 49 -14.90 -9.31 -7.78
N PRO A 50 -14.35 -8.49 -8.69
CA PRO A 50 -15.14 -7.83 -9.75
C PRO A 50 -15.91 -8.80 -10.66
N THR A 51 -15.45 -10.05 -10.75
CA THR A 51 -16.06 -11.12 -11.55
C THR A 51 -17.17 -11.89 -10.82
N SER A 52 -17.42 -11.61 -9.54
CA SER A 52 -18.42 -12.31 -8.74
C SER A 52 -19.79 -11.66 -8.85
N GLU A 53 -20.86 -12.46 -8.89
CA GLU A 53 -22.23 -11.97 -8.88
C GLU A 53 -22.53 -11.17 -7.60
N GLY A 54 -23.08 -9.97 -7.77
CA GLY A 54 -23.39 -9.07 -6.67
C GLY A 54 -22.22 -8.19 -6.20
N SER A 55 -21.04 -8.29 -6.83
CA SER A 55 -19.95 -7.34 -6.56
C SER A 55 -20.32 -5.95 -7.05
N ARG A 56 -20.20 -4.96 -6.16
CA ARG A 56 -20.49 -3.55 -6.46
C ARG A 56 -19.29 -2.66 -6.13
N LEU A 57 -19.13 -1.60 -6.90
CA LEU A 57 -18.13 -0.57 -6.65
C LEU A 57 -18.48 0.16 -5.34
N LEU A 58 -17.47 0.37 -4.50
CA LEU A 58 -17.59 1.08 -3.25
C LEU A 58 -17.07 2.51 -3.43
N HIS A 59 -18.00 3.48 -3.48
CA HIS A 59 -17.65 4.90 -3.66
C HIS A 59 -16.98 5.53 -2.44
N THR A 60 -17.24 5.00 -1.25
CA THR A 60 -16.70 5.54 0.00
C THR A 60 -16.49 4.41 0.98
N PHE A 61 -15.34 4.41 1.63
CA PHE A 61 -14.95 3.41 2.61
C PHE A 61 -14.38 4.12 3.84
N CYS A 62 -14.90 3.80 5.03
CA CYS A 62 -14.38 4.31 6.28
C CYS A 62 -13.89 3.14 7.17
N PRO A 63 -12.57 2.98 7.40
CA PRO A 63 -12.04 1.89 8.22
C PRO A 63 -12.67 1.78 9.61
N LYS A 64 -13.05 2.91 10.22
CA LYS A 64 -13.66 2.94 11.56
C LYS A 64 -15.06 2.33 11.58
N GLN A 65 -15.79 2.39 10.48
CA GLN A 65 -17.19 1.94 10.38
C GLN A 65 -17.29 0.58 9.69
N ASP A 66 -16.46 0.35 8.68
CA ASP A 66 -16.62 -0.75 7.73
C ASP A 66 -15.60 -1.88 7.92
N SER A 67 -14.65 -1.75 8.86
CA SER A 67 -13.58 -2.74 9.07
C SER A 67 -14.05 -4.18 9.32
N ARG A 68 -15.24 -4.36 9.90
CA ARG A 68 -15.82 -5.70 10.16
C ARG A 68 -16.45 -6.35 8.94
N LEU A 69 -16.64 -5.59 7.85
CA LEU A 69 -17.33 -6.04 6.64
C LEU A 69 -16.35 -6.44 5.52
N ILE A 70 -15.05 -6.30 5.75
CA ILE A 70 -14.02 -6.59 4.74
C ILE A 70 -13.38 -7.94 5.02
N SER A 71 -13.37 -8.78 4.00
CA SER A 71 -12.47 -9.92 3.92
C SER A 71 -11.35 -9.57 2.95
N PHE A 72 -10.10 -9.56 3.42
CA PHE A 72 -8.96 -9.42 2.53
C PHE A 72 -8.83 -10.68 1.67
N GLY A 73 -8.92 -10.52 0.34
CA GLY A 73 -8.70 -11.60 -0.61
C GLY A 73 -7.23 -12.03 -0.63
N ALA A 74 -6.96 -13.21 -1.22
CA ALA A 74 -5.58 -13.62 -1.49
C ALA A 74 -4.89 -12.63 -2.44
N ARG A 75 -3.59 -12.37 -2.23
CA ARG A 75 -2.78 -11.52 -3.13
C ARG A 75 -2.96 -11.98 -4.57
N SER A 76 -3.31 -11.03 -5.45
CA SER A 76 -3.34 -11.29 -6.88
C SER A 76 -1.93 -11.56 -7.39
N LYS A 77 -1.80 -12.53 -8.30
CA LYS A 77 -0.52 -12.95 -8.90
C LYS A 77 0.15 -11.83 -9.71
N VAL A 78 -0.57 -10.74 -10.00
CA VAL A 78 -0.09 -9.59 -10.78
C VAL A 78 0.27 -8.35 -9.94
N GLY A 79 0.38 -8.47 -8.61
CA GLY A 79 1.01 -7.42 -7.81
C GLY A 79 2.53 -7.47 -8.01
N THR A 80 3.09 -6.48 -8.70
CA THR A 80 4.53 -6.15 -8.67
C THR A 80 4.80 -5.19 -7.55
#